data_AF-A0AA85FTR8-F1
#
_entry.id   AF-A0AA85FTR8-F1
#
_cell.length_a   1.000
_cell.length_b   1.000
_cell.length_c   1.000
_cell.angle_alpha   90.00
_cell.angle_beta   90.00
_cell.angle_gamma   90.00
#
_symmetry.space_group_name_H-M   'P 1'
#
loop_
_entity.id
_entity.type
_entity.pdbx_description
1 polymer ?
#
loop_
_entity_poly.entity_id
_entity_poly.type
_entity_poly.pdbx_seq_one_letter_code
_entity_poly.pdbx_strand_id
1 'polypeptide(L)'
;MDGFECFDDGDVQEEDFKGFFYGCYILLSLNPKFRGKTYIGFTVNPKRRIRQHNAGCLKGGAKSTAGKGPWEMVLIVYGFPNAISALRFEWAWQNPNLSRRLKDSLPVRKSRETSFDYRLRVLALMLCTGPWNRLGLTIQWIKQSCARNLSENLVPPLHMPIAFGPIEPNCLENPGTNIASFGLCQICHIPFSHTFRNSG
;
A
#
# COMPACT_ATOMS: atom_id res chain seq x y z
N MET A 1 16.37 -19.03 47.81
CA MET A 1 15.20 -18.87 48.69
C MET A 1 14.82 -17.40 48.62
N ASP A 2 13.77 -16.94 47.97
CA ASP A 2 12.71 -17.50 47.12
C ASP A 2 12.36 -16.31 46.18
N GLY A 3 12.15 -16.49 44.89
CA GLY A 3 10.90 -17.02 44.38
C GLY A 3 9.87 -15.90 44.27
N PHE A 4 9.88 -15.17 43.15
CA PHE A 4 8.66 -14.56 42.62
C PHE A 4 8.65 -14.75 41.11
N GLU A 5 7.86 -15.75 40.73
CA GLU A 5 7.58 -16.24 39.40
C GLU A 5 6.62 -15.32 38.63
N CYS A 6 6.70 -15.49 37.30
CA CYS A 6 5.63 -15.37 36.31
C CYS A 6 4.92 -14.04 36.10
N PHE A 7 5.26 -13.38 34.99
CA PHE A 7 4.25 -13.09 33.97
C PHE A 7 4.72 -13.67 32.64
N ASP A 8 4.15 -14.83 32.33
CA ASP A 8 4.18 -15.52 31.05
C ASP A 8 3.16 -14.80 30.15
N ASP A 9 3.58 -13.73 29.47
CA ASP A 9 2.81 -13.16 28.37
C ASP A 9 3.31 -13.81 27.09
N GLY A 10 2.62 -14.90 26.76
CA GLY A 10 2.91 -15.81 25.67
C GLY A 10 3.44 -15.10 24.44
N ASP A 11 4.58 -15.63 23.99
CA ASP A 11 5.08 -15.48 22.63
C ASP A 11 3.95 -15.86 21.68
N VAL A 12 3.18 -14.86 21.25
CA VAL A 12 2.28 -15.00 20.12
C VAL A 12 3.23 -15.26 18.96
N GLN A 13 3.38 -16.54 18.64
CA GLN A 13 4.06 -17.02 17.45
C GLN A 13 3.34 -16.37 16.27
N GLU A 14 3.84 -15.20 15.87
CA GLU A 14 3.43 -14.47 14.69
C GLU A 14 3.97 -15.32 13.54
N GLU A 15 3.22 -16.37 13.17
CA GLU A 15 3.59 -17.31 12.12
C GLU A 15 3.98 -16.51 10.88
N ASP A 16 5.27 -16.60 10.53
CA ASP A 16 5.90 -15.93 9.40
C ASP A 16 5.30 -16.44 8.09
N PHE A 17 4.12 -15.92 7.72
CA PHE A 17 3.50 -16.14 6.43
C PHE A 17 4.44 -15.59 5.33
N LYS A 18 5.12 -16.50 4.64
CA LYS A 18 6.07 -16.21 3.57
C LYS A 18 5.37 -15.86 2.25
N GLY A 19 4.56 -14.80 2.29
CA GLY A 19 4.10 -14.05 1.11
C GLY A 19 4.85 -12.72 1.01
N PHE A 20 5.37 -12.37 -0.16
CA PHE A 20 6.06 -11.09 -0.33
C PHE A 20 5.04 -9.94 -0.44
N PHE A 21 4.66 -9.37 0.70
CA PHE A 21 3.86 -8.14 0.70
C PHE A 21 4.75 -6.92 0.45
N TYR A 22 4.34 -6.10 -0.51
CA TYR A 22 4.94 -4.80 -0.77
C TYR A 22 3.83 -3.77 -0.89
N GLY A 23 3.85 -2.77 -0.02
CA GLY A 23 2.83 -1.73 0.00
C GLY A 23 3.39 -0.33 0.26
N CYS A 24 2.78 0.66 -0.38
CA CYS A 24 3.01 2.08 -0.17
C CYS A 24 1.77 2.67 0.50
N TYR A 25 1.93 3.37 1.62
CA TYR A 25 0.82 3.89 2.42
C TYR A 25 0.95 5.39 2.63
N ILE A 26 -0.16 6.00 3.05
CA ILE A 26 -0.21 7.36 3.57
C ILE A 26 -0.77 7.35 5.00
N LEU A 27 -0.09 8.07 5.89
CA LEU A 27 -0.47 8.31 7.27
C LEU A 27 -1.04 9.72 7.42
N LEU A 28 -1.96 9.89 8.36
CA LEU A 28 -2.43 11.17 8.89
C LEU A 28 -2.06 11.30 10.35
N SER A 29 -1.60 12.48 10.75
CA SER A 29 -1.43 12.81 12.16
C SER A 29 -2.79 13.17 12.77
N LEU A 30 -3.14 12.49 13.85
CA LEU A 30 -4.31 12.80 14.68
C LEU A 30 -3.99 13.84 15.76
N ASN A 31 -2.72 14.25 15.87
CA ASN A 31 -2.30 15.23 16.86
C ASN A 31 -2.88 16.62 16.52
N PRO A 32 -3.62 17.27 17.42
CA PRO A 32 -4.19 18.60 17.16
C PRO A 32 -3.15 19.66 16.78
N LYS A 33 -1.93 19.57 17.33
CA LYS A 33 -0.81 20.49 17.02
C LYS A 33 -0.24 20.27 15.62
N PHE A 34 -0.42 19.08 15.04
CA PHE A 34 0.10 18.69 13.73
C PHE A 34 -1.03 18.28 12.77
N ARG A 35 -2.22 18.86 12.95
CA ARG A 35 -3.41 18.54 12.17
C ARG A 35 -3.13 18.66 10.66
N GLY A 36 -3.53 17.63 9.91
CA GLY A 36 -3.38 17.59 8.46
C GLY A 36 -1.96 17.29 7.98
N LYS A 37 -1.00 16.99 8.87
CA LYS A 37 0.30 16.44 8.47
C LYS A 37 0.11 15.03 7.91
N THR A 38 0.72 14.80 6.76
CA THR A 38 0.76 13.52 6.06
C THR A 38 2.17 12.93 6.09
N TYR A 39 2.26 11.61 6.03
CA TYR A 39 3.51 10.90 5.77
C TYR A 39 3.26 9.78 4.78
N ILE A 40 4.09 9.67 3.73
CA ILE A 40 4.01 8.58 2.76
C ILE A 40 5.20 7.67 3.01
N GLY A 41 4.99 6.35 3.00
CA GLY A 41 6.08 5.41 3.19
C GLY A 41 5.81 4.04 2.55
N PHE A 42 6.84 3.21 2.57
CA PHE A 42 6.83 1.83 2.12
C PHE A 42 6.85 0.86 3.32
N THR A 43 6.25 -0.33 3.16
CA THR A 43 6.29 -1.41 4.14
C THR A 43 6.10 -2.79 3.51
N VAL A 44 6.65 -3.80 4.18
CA VAL A 44 6.35 -5.22 3.98
C VAL A 44 5.40 -5.78 5.05
N ASN A 45 5.20 -5.05 6.16
CA ASN A 45 4.29 -5.42 7.23
C ASN A 45 3.61 -4.16 7.77
N PRO A 46 2.40 -3.82 7.31
CA PRO A 46 1.67 -2.61 7.69
C PRO A 46 1.35 -2.51 9.18
N LYS A 47 0.94 -3.63 9.80
CA LYS A 47 0.61 -3.71 11.23
C LYS A 47 1.83 -3.37 12.09
N ARG A 48 2.97 -3.99 11.80
CA ARG A 48 4.25 -3.66 12.46
C ARG A 48 4.64 -2.21 12.21
N ARG A 49 4.52 -1.72 10.97
CA ARG A 49 5.00 -0.39 10.59
C ARG A 49 4.25 0.75 11.27
N ILE A 50 2.92 0.66 11.41
CA ILE A 50 2.14 1.68 12.12
C ILE A 50 2.51 1.74 13.62
N ARG A 51 2.76 0.57 14.26
CA ARG A 51 3.25 0.51 15.65
C ARG A 51 4.60 1.22 15.78
N GLN A 52 5.54 0.99 14.86
CA GLN A 52 6.84 1.68 14.86
C GLN A 52 6.72 3.20 14.75
N HIS A 53 5.85 3.71 13.88
CA HIS A 53 5.61 5.15 13.76
C HIS A 53 5.07 5.77 15.05
N ASN A 54 4.18 5.05 15.74
CA ASN A 54 3.58 5.52 17.00
C ASN A 54 4.50 5.34 18.22
N ALA A 55 5.40 4.36 18.20
CA ALA A 55 6.42 4.13 19.24
C ALA A 55 7.64 5.07 19.12
N GLY A 56 7.79 5.75 17.98
CA GLY A 56 8.85 6.74 17.77
C GLY A 56 10.14 6.17 17.16
N CYS A 57 11.12 7.05 16.94
CA CYS A 57 12.32 6.74 16.16
C CYS A 57 13.23 5.67 16.80
N LEU A 58 13.29 5.60 18.13
CA LEU A 58 14.08 4.60 18.86
C LEU A 58 13.55 3.17 18.66
N LYS A 59 12.31 3.02 18.19
CA LYS A 59 11.66 1.73 17.91
C LYS A 59 11.48 1.49 16.41
N GLY A 60 12.26 2.16 15.56
CA GLY A 60 12.27 1.98 14.10
C GLY A 60 11.29 2.88 13.33
N GLY A 61 10.61 3.82 14.01
CA GLY A 61 9.80 4.85 13.35
C GLY A 61 10.64 5.82 12.53
N ALA A 62 10.06 6.39 11.46
CA ALA A 62 10.77 7.37 10.65
C ALA A 62 11.04 8.66 11.45
N LYS A 63 12.25 9.22 11.33
CA LYS A 63 12.64 10.46 12.03
C LYS A 63 11.65 11.61 11.79
N SER A 64 11.18 11.76 10.55
CA SER A 64 10.22 12.80 10.17
C SER A 64 8.84 12.66 10.86
N THR A 65 8.52 11.46 11.36
CA THR A 65 7.26 11.14 12.05
C THR A 65 7.34 11.21 13.58
N ALA A 66 8.54 11.29 14.15
CA ALA A 66 8.74 11.31 15.60
C ALA A 66 8.08 12.54 16.25
N GLY A 67 7.41 12.34 17.38
CA GLY A 67 6.76 13.40 18.19
C GLY A 67 5.53 14.06 17.55
N LYS A 68 5.11 13.60 16.37
CA LYS A 68 3.96 14.15 15.62
C LYS A 68 2.77 13.19 15.58
N GLY A 69 2.89 12.05 16.24
CA GLY A 69 1.80 11.09 16.41
C GLY A 69 0.79 11.52 17.48
N PRO A 70 -0.27 10.72 17.69
CA PRO A 70 -0.49 9.42 17.07
C PRO A 70 -0.79 9.54 15.56
N TRP A 71 -0.26 8.60 14.80
CA TRP A 71 -0.45 8.44 13.37
C TRP A 71 -1.50 7.38 13.10
N GLU A 72 -2.34 7.64 12.10
CA GLU A 72 -3.31 6.70 11.57
C GLU A 72 -2.96 6.39 10.11
N MET A 73 -2.87 5.11 9.75
CA MET A 73 -2.73 4.69 8.36
C MET A 73 -4.11 4.72 7.72
N VAL A 74 -4.30 5.58 6.71
CA VAL A 74 -5.64 5.80 6.14
C VAL A 74 -5.86 5.09 4.82
N LEU A 75 -4.80 4.94 4.02
CA LEU A 75 -4.82 4.26 2.73
C LEU A 75 -3.49 3.55 2.49
N ILE A 76 -3.55 2.39 1.86
CA ILE A 76 -2.41 1.64 1.37
C ILE A 76 -2.65 1.20 -0.08
N VAL A 77 -1.60 1.22 -0.89
CA VAL A 77 -1.56 0.62 -2.22
C VAL A 77 -0.59 -0.55 -2.16
N TYR A 78 -1.01 -1.75 -2.54
CA TYR A 78 -0.19 -2.95 -2.47
C TYR A 78 -0.37 -3.83 -3.71
N GLY A 79 0.33 -4.97 -3.77
CA GLY A 79 0.39 -5.83 -4.95
C GLY A 79 1.55 -5.52 -5.89
N PHE A 80 2.55 -4.77 -5.40
CA PHE A 80 3.76 -4.52 -6.18
C PHE A 80 4.53 -5.83 -6.40
N PRO A 81 5.10 -6.07 -7.58
CA PRO A 81 5.80 -7.33 -7.89
C PRO A 81 7.14 -7.48 -7.14
N ASN A 82 7.71 -6.37 -6.66
CA ASN A 82 8.95 -6.36 -5.88
C ASN A 82 9.12 -5.02 -5.14
N ALA A 83 10.05 -5.00 -4.19
CA ALA A 83 10.39 -3.81 -3.42
C ALA A 83 10.86 -2.63 -4.29
N ILE A 84 11.57 -2.88 -5.40
CA ILE A 84 12.10 -1.80 -6.27
C ILE A 84 10.93 -1.02 -6.90
N SER A 85 9.93 -1.72 -7.41
CA SER A 85 8.72 -1.11 -7.99
C SER A 85 7.96 -0.30 -6.95
N ALA A 86 7.81 -0.83 -5.73
CA ALA A 86 7.16 -0.13 -4.62
C ALA A 86 7.95 1.12 -4.17
N LEU A 87 9.27 1.02 -4.02
CA LEU A 87 10.12 2.16 -3.64
C LEU A 87 10.13 3.26 -4.70
N ARG A 88 10.11 2.91 -5.99
CA ARG A 88 9.97 3.89 -7.08
C ARG A 88 8.62 4.59 -7.04
N PHE A 89 7.55 3.86 -6.69
CA PHE A 89 6.23 4.43 -6.49
C PHE A 89 6.23 5.39 -5.28
N GLU A 90 6.71 4.94 -4.13
CA GLU A 90 6.81 5.73 -2.90
C GLU A 90 7.57 7.05 -3.12
N TRP A 91 8.74 6.98 -3.75
CA TRP A 91 9.55 8.16 -4.03
C TRP A 91 8.82 9.16 -4.93
N ALA A 92 8.15 8.68 -5.99
CA ALA A 92 7.39 9.54 -6.89
C ALA A 92 6.18 10.18 -6.19
N TRP A 93 5.54 9.45 -5.28
CA TRP A 93 4.42 9.96 -4.50
C TRP A 93 4.84 11.00 -3.47
N GLN A 94 6.03 10.83 -2.86
CA GLN A 94 6.65 11.82 -1.97
C GLN A 94 7.11 13.06 -2.73
N ASN A 95 7.69 12.89 -3.92
CA ASN A 95 8.37 13.93 -4.70
C ASN A 95 7.76 14.13 -6.09
N PRO A 96 6.45 14.46 -6.19
CA PRO A 96 5.75 14.54 -7.47
C PRO A 96 6.41 15.49 -8.46
N ASN A 97 6.85 16.67 -7.99
CA ASN A 97 7.48 17.70 -8.82
C ASN A 97 8.83 17.27 -9.40
N LEU A 98 9.52 16.33 -8.77
CA LEU A 98 10.82 15.79 -9.22
C LEU A 98 10.65 14.55 -10.09
N SER A 99 9.47 13.93 -10.06
CA SER A 99 9.18 12.77 -10.88
C SER A 99 9.00 13.19 -12.33
N ARG A 100 9.93 12.76 -13.20
CA ARG A 100 9.85 12.98 -14.65
C ARG A 100 8.54 12.50 -15.28
N ARG A 101 7.88 11.50 -14.66
CA ARG A 101 6.62 10.92 -15.14
C ARG A 101 5.39 11.75 -14.78
N LEU A 102 5.50 12.62 -13.78
CA LEU A 102 4.36 13.33 -13.23
C LEU A 102 4.44 14.83 -13.52
N LYS A 103 5.64 15.42 -13.50
CA LYS A 103 5.86 16.88 -13.51
C LYS A 103 5.00 17.67 -14.52
N ASP A 104 4.77 17.14 -15.72
CA ASP A 104 4.07 17.84 -16.80
C ASP A 104 2.54 17.68 -16.73
N SER A 105 2.06 16.73 -15.91
CA SER A 105 0.63 16.42 -15.74
C SER A 105 0.17 16.58 -14.29
N LEU A 106 1.00 17.18 -13.44
CA LEU A 106 0.65 17.36 -12.04
C LEU A 106 -0.57 18.26 -11.88
N PRO A 107 -1.47 17.89 -10.97
CA PRO A 107 -2.63 18.71 -10.76
C PRO A 107 -2.24 19.96 -9.97
N VAL A 108 -2.71 21.13 -10.42
CA VAL A 108 -2.48 22.39 -9.71
C VAL A 108 -3.12 22.32 -8.33
N ARG A 109 -2.37 22.71 -7.29
CA ARG A 109 -2.87 22.73 -5.91
C ARG A 109 -4.03 23.71 -5.81
N LYS A 110 -5.17 23.25 -5.30
CA LYS A 110 -6.36 24.10 -5.12
C LYS A 110 -6.22 24.97 -3.88
N SER A 111 -6.89 26.13 -3.89
CA SER A 111 -6.97 26.98 -2.70
C SER A 111 -7.63 26.22 -1.54
N ARG A 112 -7.08 26.36 -0.33
CA ARG A 112 -7.52 25.65 0.89
C ARG A 112 -7.48 24.12 0.81
N GLU A 113 -6.82 23.55 -0.19
CA GLU A 113 -6.66 22.09 -0.32
C GLU A 113 -5.76 21.53 0.79
N THR A 114 -6.26 20.50 1.48
CA THR A 114 -5.48 19.82 2.50
C THR A 114 -4.29 19.10 1.85
N SER A 115 -3.21 18.93 2.63
CA SER A 115 -2.07 18.14 2.15
C SER A 115 -2.46 16.70 1.83
N PHE A 116 -3.50 16.16 2.46
CA PHE A 116 -4.02 14.84 2.18
C PHE A 116 -4.73 14.77 0.83
N ASP A 117 -5.66 15.68 0.55
CA ASP A 117 -6.43 15.70 -0.70
C ASP A 117 -5.52 15.91 -1.92
N TYR A 118 -4.51 16.79 -1.79
CA TYR A 118 -3.50 16.98 -2.83
C TYR A 118 -2.73 15.68 -3.11
N ARG A 119 -2.26 14.98 -2.06
CA ARG A 119 -1.53 13.71 -2.22
C ARG A 119 -2.41 12.61 -2.79
N LEU A 120 -3.72 12.63 -2.51
CA LEU A 120 -4.66 11.68 -3.07
C LEU A 120 -4.90 11.92 -4.57
N ARG A 121 -4.98 13.17 -5.01
CA ARG A 121 -5.04 13.52 -6.45
C ARG A 121 -3.77 13.14 -7.19
N VAL A 122 -2.60 13.34 -6.57
CA VAL A 122 -1.33 12.84 -7.11
C VAL A 122 -1.35 11.31 -7.21
N LEU A 123 -1.87 10.60 -6.20
CA LEU A 123 -2.03 9.15 -6.24
C LEU A 123 -2.90 8.74 -7.43
N ALA A 124 -4.09 9.33 -7.59
CA ALA A 124 -4.99 9.01 -8.70
C ALA A 124 -4.30 9.17 -10.08
N LEU A 125 -3.53 10.25 -10.26
CA LEU A 125 -2.71 10.44 -11.46
C LEU A 125 -1.67 9.33 -11.64
N MET A 126 -0.96 8.95 -10.57
CA MET A 126 0.04 7.89 -10.61
C MET A 126 -0.57 6.55 -11.02
N LEU A 127 -1.74 6.19 -10.48
CA LEU A 127 -2.43 4.94 -10.82
C LEU A 127 -2.86 4.89 -12.29
N CYS A 128 -3.03 6.04 -12.95
CA CYS A 128 -3.34 6.16 -14.37
C CYS A 128 -2.09 6.28 -15.26
N THR A 129 -0.90 6.49 -14.67
CA THR A 129 0.34 6.77 -15.40
C THR A 129 1.24 5.53 -15.49
N GLY A 130 1.84 5.30 -16.67
CA GLY A 130 2.82 4.23 -16.85
C GLY A 130 4.11 4.46 -16.04
N PRO A 131 4.71 3.42 -15.43
CA PRO A 131 4.40 2.00 -15.59
C PRO A 131 3.35 1.46 -14.62
N TRP A 132 2.85 2.28 -13.68
CA TRP A 132 2.05 1.80 -12.56
C TRP A 132 0.64 1.35 -12.96
N ASN A 133 0.08 1.95 -14.01
CA ASN A 133 -1.20 1.56 -14.59
C ASN A 133 -1.21 0.17 -15.27
N ARG A 134 -0.06 -0.53 -15.33
CA ARG A 134 0.06 -1.91 -15.84
C ARG A 134 0.22 -2.94 -14.74
N LEU A 135 0.26 -2.50 -13.47
CA LEU A 135 0.44 -3.37 -12.32
C LEU A 135 -0.91 -3.73 -11.72
N GLY A 136 -1.08 -4.98 -11.29
CA GLY A 136 -2.24 -5.47 -10.54
C GLY A 136 -2.26 -4.95 -9.09
N LEU A 137 -2.24 -3.64 -8.91
CA LEU A 137 -2.25 -3.03 -7.58
C LEU A 137 -3.65 -3.08 -6.97
N THR A 138 -3.73 -3.05 -5.65
CA THR A 138 -4.98 -2.86 -4.91
C THR A 138 -4.88 -1.58 -4.10
N ILE A 139 -5.89 -0.72 -4.17
CA ILE A 139 -6.02 0.48 -3.32
C ILE A 139 -6.92 0.10 -2.17
N GLN A 140 -6.41 0.10 -0.95
CA GLN A 140 -7.20 -0.24 0.23
C GLN A 140 -7.31 0.92 1.20
N TRP A 141 -8.55 1.35 1.43
CA TRP A 141 -8.92 2.32 2.43
C TRP A 141 -9.00 1.65 3.80
N ILE A 142 -7.96 1.82 4.61
CA ILE A 142 -7.92 1.29 5.98
C ILE A 142 -8.90 2.05 6.88
N LYS A 143 -8.96 3.37 6.71
CA LYS A 143 -9.87 4.25 7.46
C LYS A 143 -10.97 4.78 6.56
N GLN A 144 -12.17 4.21 6.69
CA GLN A 144 -13.33 4.56 5.86
C GLN A 144 -13.75 6.03 5.97
N SER A 145 -13.64 6.65 7.15
CA SER A 145 -13.96 8.09 7.32
C SER A 145 -13.05 9.02 6.49
N CYS A 146 -11.88 8.53 6.10
CA CYS A 146 -10.94 9.26 5.24
C CYS A 146 -11.10 8.93 3.76
N ALA A 147 -11.95 7.97 3.40
CA ALA A 147 -12.17 7.58 2.02
C ALA A 147 -12.73 8.76 1.22
N ARG A 148 -12.25 8.90 -0.01
CA ARG A 148 -12.70 9.87 -1.00
C ARG A 148 -12.80 9.17 -2.34
N ASN A 149 -13.59 9.74 -3.23
CA ASN A 149 -13.54 9.35 -4.64
C ASN A 149 -12.17 9.75 -5.22
N LEU A 150 -11.49 8.78 -5.82
CA LEU A 150 -10.37 9.04 -6.72
C LEU A 150 -10.99 9.73 -7.94
N SER A 151 -10.78 11.04 -8.06
CA SER A 151 -11.47 12.01 -8.93
C SER A 151 -12.11 11.46 -10.22
N GLU A 152 -13.26 12.02 -10.62
CA GLU A 152 -14.08 11.59 -11.77
C GLU A 152 -13.30 11.29 -13.08
N ASN A 153 -12.21 12.03 -13.36
CA ASN A 153 -11.41 11.87 -14.57
C ASN A 153 -10.12 11.04 -14.40
N LEU A 154 -9.80 10.57 -13.20
CA LEU A 154 -8.61 9.76 -12.89
C LEU A 154 -9.01 8.55 -12.05
N VAL A 155 -9.93 7.75 -12.61
CA VAL A 155 -10.35 6.49 -12.02
C VAL A 155 -9.26 5.44 -12.28
N PRO A 156 -8.84 4.66 -11.26
CA PRO A 156 -7.89 3.57 -11.47
C PRO A 156 -8.35 2.61 -12.59
N PRO A 157 -7.41 1.97 -13.32
CA PRO A 157 -7.76 0.96 -14.31
C PRO A 157 -8.66 -0.14 -13.74
N LEU A 158 -9.50 -0.75 -14.58
CA LEU A 158 -10.49 -1.77 -14.15
C LEU A 158 -9.89 -2.95 -13.38
N HIS A 159 -8.64 -3.32 -13.69
CA HIS A 159 -7.93 -4.41 -13.01
C HIS A 159 -7.38 -4.03 -11.63
N MET A 160 -7.60 -2.81 -11.17
CA MET A 160 -7.03 -2.24 -9.95
C MET A 160 -8.15 -2.03 -8.91
N PRO A 161 -8.46 -3.03 -8.06
CA PRO A 161 -9.59 -2.96 -7.16
C PRO A 161 -9.40 -1.89 -6.06
N ILE A 162 -10.52 -1.28 -5.66
CA ILE A 162 -10.62 -0.42 -4.48
C ILE A 162 -11.30 -1.22 -3.37
N ALA A 163 -10.54 -1.51 -2.32
CA ALA A 163 -10.98 -2.25 -1.14
C ALA A 163 -11.13 -1.34 0.09
N PHE A 164 -11.83 -1.82 1.10
CA PHE A 164 -12.08 -1.10 2.36
C PHE A 164 -11.86 -2.02 3.55
N GLY A 165 -11.42 -1.45 4.68
CA GLY A 165 -11.21 -2.18 5.93
C GLY A 165 -9.73 -2.52 6.19
N PRO A 166 -9.46 -3.24 7.29
CA PRO A 166 -8.10 -3.63 7.66
C PRO A 166 -7.48 -4.57 6.62
N ILE A 167 -6.14 -4.63 6.62
CA ILE A 167 -5.41 -5.56 5.75
C ILE A 167 -5.48 -6.94 6.40
N GLU A 168 -6.23 -7.83 5.77
CA GLU A 168 -6.32 -9.22 6.19
C GLU A 168 -5.00 -9.95 5.89
N PRO A 169 -4.52 -10.83 6.80
CA PRO A 169 -3.31 -11.62 6.57
C PRO A 169 -3.41 -12.51 5.32
N ASN A 170 -4.62 -12.92 4.95
CA ASN A 170 -4.84 -13.90 3.88
C ASN A 170 -4.79 -13.26 2.49
N CYS A 171 -4.80 -11.92 2.37
CA CYS A 171 -4.53 -11.23 1.10
C CYS A 171 -3.04 -11.28 0.69
N LEU A 172 -2.17 -11.88 1.51
CA LEU A 172 -0.75 -12.09 1.27
C LEU A 172 -0.46 -13.37 0.47
N GLU A 173 -1.49 -14.16 0.18
CA GLU A 173 -1.38 -15.30 -0.70
C GLU A 173 -1.12 -14.81 -2.13
N ASN A 174 0.01 -15.19 -2.71
CA ASN A 174 0.18 -15.12 -4.15
C ASN A 174 -1.00 -15.88 -4.78
N PRO A 175 -1.71 -15.36 -5.79
CA PRO A 175 -2.59 -16.17 -6.63
C PRO A 175 -1.82 -17.25 -7.45
N GLY A 176 -0.62 -17.64 -7.03
CA GLY A 176 0.32 -18.49 -7.75
C GLY A 176 0.37 -19.96 -7.30
N THR A 177 -0.39 -20.40 -6.30
CA THR A 177 -0.43 -21.82 -5.89
C THR A 177 -1.80 -22.28 -5.42
N ASN A 178 -2.84 -21.84 -6.12
CA ASN A 178 -3.98 -22.73 -6.34
C ASN A 178 -4.04 -22.98 -7.85
N ILE A 179 -3.29 -23.99 -8.30
CA ILE A 179 -3.69 -24.74 -9.50
C ILE A 179 -4.96 -25.51 -9.07
N ALA A 180 -6.04 -24.78 -8.77
CA ALA A 180 -7.34 -25.29 -9.06
C ALA A 180 -7.31 -25.57 -10.57
N SER A 181 -7.71 -26.77 -10.94
CA SER A 181 -7.62 -27.30 -12.29
C SER A 181 -8.38 -26.42 -13.29
N PHE A 182 -7.79 -25.33 -13.74
CA PHE A 182 -8.29 -24.51 -14.83
C PHE A 182 -7.81 -25.14 -16.14
N GLY A 183 -8.25 -26.38 -16.37
CA GLY A 183 -8.04 -27.07 -17.63
C GLY A 183 -8.81 -26.46 -18.79
N LEU A 184 -9.57 -25.36 -18.58
CA LEU A 184 -10.40 -24.68 -19.58
C LEU A 184 -10.45 -23.16 -19.33
N CYS A 185 -10.29 -22.39 -20.41
CA CYS A 185 -10.57 -20.96 -20.51
C CYS A 185 -12.03 -20.64 -20.09
N GLN A 186 -12.28 -19.71 -19.17
CA GLN A 186 -13.66 -19.39 -18.73
C GLN A 186 -14.46 -18.51 -19.70
N ILE A 187 -13.81 -17.97 -20.74
CA ILE A 187 -14.48 -17.17 -21.78
C ILE A 187 -14.84 -18.04 -22.99
N CYS A 188 -14.03 -19.05 -23.26
CA CYS A 188 -14.03 -19.79 -24.51
C CYS A 188 -14.07 -21.31 -24.33
N HIS A 189 -13.95 -21.81 -23.10
CA HIS A 189 -13.97 -23.21 -22.71
C HIS A 189 -12.94 -24.11 -23.42
N ILE A 190 -11.87 -23.54 -23.97
CA ILE A 190 -10.77 -24.27 -24.62
C ILE A 190 -9.66 -24.59 -23.60
N PRO A 191 -9.05 -25.80 -23.64
CA PRO A 191 -7.92 -26.12 -22.78
C PRO A 191 -6.68 -25.28 -23.04
N PHE A 192 -5.99 -24.85 -21.98
CA PHE A 192 -4.68 -24.21 -22.10
C PHE A 192 -3.64 -25.27 -22.50
N SER A 193 -3.40 -25.42 -23.81
CA SER A 193 -2.39 -26.33 -24.33
C SER A 193 -0.98 -25.79 -24.03
N HIS A 194 -0.28 -26.41 -23.07
CA HIS A 194 1.17 -26.27 -22.94
C HIS A 194 1.87 -27.06 -24.06
N THR A 195 2.00 -26.45 -25.25
CA THR A 195 2.98 -26.89 -26.23
C THR A 195 3.75 -25.69 -26.76
N PHE A 196 4.88 -25.39 -26.11
CA PHE A 196 5.97 -24.71 -26.79
C PHE A 196 6.49 -25.65 -27.88
N ARG A 197 6.07 -25.45 -29.13
CA ARG A 197 6.84 -25.94 -30.27
C ARG A 197 8.01 -24.97 -30.46
N ASN A 198 9.20 -25.40 -30.03
CA ASN A 198 10.43 -24.92 -30.65
C ASN A 198 10.41 -25.41 -32.10
N SER A 199 10.16 -24.51 -33.04
CA SER A 199 10.54 -24.68 -34.43
C SER A 199 11.98 -24.18 -34.58
N GLY A 200 12.86 -25.09 -35.00
CA GLY A 200 14.20 -24.77 -35.50
C GLY A 200 14.18 -24.18 -36.90
#